data_AF-A0A9E5CA82-F1
#
_entry.id   AF-A0A9E5CA82-F1
#
_cell.length_a   1.000
_cell.length_b   1.000
_cell.length_c   1.000
_cell.angle_alpha   90.00
_cell.angle_beta   90.00
_cell.angle_gamma   90.00
#
_symmetry.space_group_name_H-M   'P 1'
#
loop_
_entity.id
_entity.type
_entity.pdbx_description
1 polymer ?
#
loop_
_entity_poly.entity_id
_entity_poly.type
_entity_poly.pdbx_seq_one_letter_code
_entity_poly.pdbx_strand_id
1 'polypeptide(L)' 'MKNKVFQTFGEAVADIPNGSTVMFPGFAGVGHPRNLMAALLSQGAKHLTG' A
#
# COMPACT_ATOMS: atom_id res chain seq x y z
N MET A 1 16.71 16.64 -6.18
CA MET A 1 15.94 15.57 -5.51
C MET A 1 14.84 15.13 -6.46
N LYS A 2 14.58 13.83 -6.67
CA LYS A 2 13.45 13.39 -7.53
C LYS A 2 12.12 13.73 -6.85
N ASN A 3 11.10 14.04 -7.65
CA ASN A 3 9.73 14.18 -7.17
C ASN A 3 9.26 12.83 -6.58
N LYS A 4 8.63 12.86 -5.41
CA LYS A 4 8.12 11.68 -4.68
C LYS A 4 6.58 11.62 -4.64
N VAL A 5 5.90 12.56 -5.30
CA VAL A 5 4.45 12.61 -5.38
C VAL A 5 3.99 11.79 -6.59
N PHE A 6 3.19 10.76 -6.32
CA PHE A 6 2.50 9.96 -7.33
C PHE A 6 1.15 10.56 -7.68
N GLN A 7 0.68 10.39 -8.90
CA GLN A 7 -0.62 10.92 -9.33
C GLN A 7 -1.78 10.03 -8.88
N THR A 8 -1.53 8.74 -8.67
CA THR A 8 -2.53 7.79 -8.20
C THR A 8 -2.00 6.88 -7.09
N PHE A 9 -2.90 6.31 -6.28
CA PHE A 9 -2.53 5.32 -5.26
C PHE A 9 -2.02 4.02 -5.88
N GLY A 10 -2.49 3.67 -7.08
CA GLY A 10 -2.03 2.48 -7.80
C GLY A 10 -0.56 2.57 -8.19
N GLU A 11 -0.10 3.73 -8.66
CA GLU A 11 1.33 3.98 -8.94
C GLU A 11 2.20 3.80 -7.69
N ALA A 12 1.69 4.22 -6.53
CA ALA A 12 2.43 4.16 -5.27
C ALA A 12 2.61 2.73 -4.72
N VAL A 13 1.87 1.74 -5.21
CA VAL A 13 1.94 0.34 -4.77
C VAL A 13 2.34 -0.63 -5.89
N ALA A 14 2.63 -0.11 -7.10
CA ALA A 14 2.76 -0.91 -8.32
C ALA A 14 3.92 -1.92 -8.27
N ASP A 15 4.96 -1.62 -7.50
CA ASP A 15 6.20 -2.40 -7.40
C ASP A 15 6.23 -3.35 -6.20
N ILE A 16 5.13 -3.50 -5.45
CA ILE A 16 5.05 -4.43 -4.31
C ILE A 16 4.87 -5.87 -4.81
N PRO A 17 5.85 -6.77 -4.59
CA PRO A 17 5.74 -8.16 -5.03
C PRO A 17 4.92 -9.01 -4.06
N ASN A 18 4.49 -10.18 -4.53
CA ASN A 18 3.96 -11.26 -3.68
C ASN A 18 4.96 -11.62 -2.58
N GLY A 19 4.49 -11.99 -1.40
CA GLY A 19 5.36 -12.40 -0.29
C GLY A 19 5.94 -11.23 0.53
N SER A 20 5.63 -9.98 0.19
CA SER A 20 6.17 -8.81 0.89
C SER A 20 5.67 -8.72 2.34
N THR A 21 6.54 -8.23 3.22
CA THR A 21 6.14 -7.76 4.56
C THR A 21 5.82 -6.27 4.49
N VAL A 22 4.59 -5.89 4.84
CA VAL A 22 4.05 -4.52 4.69
C VAL A 22 3.46 -4.10 6.02
N MET A 23 4.00 -3.04 6.62
CA MET A 23 3.46 -2.52 7.89
C MET A 23 2.25 -1.62 7.64
N PHE A 24 1.14 -1.89 8.34
CA PHE A 24 -0.05 -1.05 8.32
C PHE A 24 -0.20 -0.26 9.62
N PRO A 25 -0.06 1.08 9.62
CA PRO A 25 -0.24 1.89 10.82
C PRO A 25 -1.73 2.11 11.13
N GLY A 26 -2.00 2.39 12.42
CA GLY A 26 -3.32 2.77 12.91
C GLY A 26 -3.72 2.01 14.18
N PHE A 27 -4.74 2.52 14.86
CA PHE A 27 -5.30 1.88 16.06
C PHE A 27 -6.82 2.01 16.06
N ALA A 28 -7.53 0.90 16.29
CA ALA A 28 -9.00 0.87 16.32
C ALA A 28 -9.68 1.59 15.12
N GLY A 29 -9.13 1.43 13.91
CA GLY A 29 -9.63 2.07 12.68
C GLY A 29 -9.20 3.51 12.43
N VAL A 30 -8.57 4.19 13.39
CA VAL A 30 -8.04 5.56 13.24
C VAL A 30 -6.62 5.52 12.66
N GLY A 31 -6.29 6.45 11.77
CA GLY A 31 -4.94 6.59 11.20
C GLY A 31 -4.57 5.57 10.12
N HIS A 32 -5.51 4.75 9.65
CA HIS A 32 -5.24 3.73 8.63
C HIS A 32 -5.15 4.35 7.23
N PRO A 33 -4.17 3.93 6.39
CA PRO A 33 -4.01 4.45 5.03
C PRO A 33 -4.99 3.78 4.05
N ARG A 34 -6.30 4.00 4.23
CA ARG A 34 -7.37 3.26 3.53
C ARG A 34 -7.25 3.23 2.01
N ASN A 35 -6.86 4.33 1.39
CA ASN A 35 -6.73 4.40 -0.07
C ASN A 35 -5.55 3.54 -0.58
N LEU A 36 -4.44 3.48 0.16
CA LEU A 36 -3.31 2.62 -0.18
C LEU A 36 -3.64 1.14 0.07
N MET A 37 -4.39 0.82 1.12
CA MET A 37 -4.89 -0.54 1.35
C MET A 37 -5.82 -1.00 0.23
N ALA A 38 -6.75 -0.15 -0.22
CA ALA A 38 -7.64 -0.44 -1.34
C ALA A 38 -6.87 -0.58 -2.67
N ALA A 39 -5.84 0.25 -2.88
CA ALA A 39 -4.98 0.16 -4.05
C ALA A 39 -4.15 -1.12 -4.06
N LEU A 40 -3.55 -1.51 -2.93
CA LEU A 40 -2.79 -2.75 -2.80
C LEU A 40 -3.69 -3.99 -3.01
N LEU A 41 -4.91 -3.95 -2.45
CA LEU A 41 -5.91 -4.99 -2.71
C LEU A 41 -6.23 -5.12 -4.21
N SER A 42 -6.40 -3.98 -4.89
CA SER A 42 -6.67 -3.92 -6.34
C SER A 42 -5.46 -4.32 -7.19
N GLN A 43 -4.25 -3.98 -6.77
CA GLN A 43 -2.98 -4.33 -7.43
C GLN A 43 -2.75 -5.84 -7.41
N GLY A 44 -3.19 -6.52 -6.35
CA GLY A 44 -3.38 -7.98 -6.37
C GLY A 44 -2.24 -8.80 -5.77
N ALA A 45 -1.24 -8.18 -5.13
CA ALA A 45 -0.19 -8.92 -4.43
C ALA A 45 -0.77 -9.92 -3.40
N LYS A 46 -0.19 -11.12 -3.38
CA LYS A 46 -0.62 -12.27 -2.55
C LYS A 46 0.46 -12.64 -1.55
N HIS A 47 0.07 -13.42 -0.55
CA HIS A 47 0.97 -13.92 0.51
C HIS A 47 1.68 -12.81 1.29
N LEU A 48 1.01 -11.67 1.50
CA LEU A 48 1.54 -10.56 2.28
C LEU A 48 1.60 -10.91 3.77
N THR A 49 2.63 -10.41 4.45
CA THR A 49 2.70 -10.37 5.92
C THR A 49 2.43 -8.93 6.35
N GLY A 50 1.40 -8.73 7.19
CA GLY A 50 0.94 -7.41 7.64
C GLY A 50 1.45 -7.01 9.01
#